data_AF-A0A7V1RIN7-F1
#
_entry.id   AF-A0A7V1RIN7-F1
#
_cell.length_a   1.000
_cell.length_b   1.000
_cell.length_c   1.000
_cell.angle_alpha   90.00
_cell.angle_beta   90.00
_cell.angle_gamma   90.00
#
_symmetry.space_group_name_H-M   'P 1'
#
loop_
_entity.id
_entity.type
_entity.pdbx_description
1 polymer ?
#
loop_
_entity_poly.entity_id
_entity_poly.type
_entity_poly.pdbx_seq_one_letter_code
_entity_poly.pdbx_strand_id
1 'polypeptide(L)'
;MVDAEVLRLRLRELDRRVTALREAHAAGRDRFLEDVLLRAAVERHLQLALQAAIDAAAHVVAEEYPDSPSTYREVFEILARHGVLEPDLAARLGRATGLRNLLVHGYLEVDPARIWESLDELDDLVALAERHLDPPTLMPGYTHLQRAQPVLFSHHLLAYFWMLQRDRGRLADCLRRT
;
A
#
# COMPACT_ATOMS: atom_id res chain seq x y z
N MET A 1 19.54 4.33 1.17
CA MET A 1 19.22 2.89 1.25
C MET A 1 17.85 2.83 1.84
N VAL A 2 16.87 2.39 1.05
CA VAL A 2 15.46 2.38 1.42
C VAL A 2 15.25 1.93 2.86
N ASP A 3 14.63 2.79 3.67
CA ASP A 3 14.05 2.34 4.93
C ASP A 3 12.94 1.34 4.62
N ALA A 4 13.31 0.07 4.69
CA ALA A 4 12.43 -1.01 4.32
C ALA A 4 11.21 -1.07 5.24
N GLU A 5 11.35 -0.76 6.54
CA GLU A 5 10.24 -0.79 7.49
C GLU A 5 9.15 0.21 7.08
N VAL A 6 9.55 1.43 6.75
CA VAL A 6 8.62 2.47 6.30
C VAL A 6 7.95 2.06 4.98
N LEU A 7 8.70 1.51 4.02
CA LEU A 7 8.13 1.01 2.77
C LEU A 7 7.12 -0.13 3.03
N ARG A 8 7.43 -1.06 3.92
CA ARG A 8 6.57 -2.20 4.26
C ARG A 8 5.29 -1.80 4.97
N LEU A 9 5.36 -0.82 5.86
CA LEU A 9 4.17 -0.29 6.52
C LEU A 9 3.21 0.30 5.48
N ARG A 10 3.74 1.01 4.48
CA ARG A 10 2.95 1.56 3.37
C ARG A 10 2.37 0.48 2.46
N LEU A 11 3.16 -0.55 2.10
CA LEU A 11 2.67 -1.66 1.28
C LEU A 11 1.60 -2.51 1.99
N ARG A 12 1.75 -2.74 3.30
CA ARG A 12 0.71 -3.39 4.11
C ARG A 12 -0.56 -2.56 4.20
N GLU A 13 -0.40 -1.25 4.31
CA GLU A 13 -1.54 -0.35 4.31
C GLU A 13 -2.26 -0.40 2.96
N LEU A 14 -1.52 -0.32 1.86
CA LEU A 14 -2.05 -0.50 0.51
C LEU A 14 -2.85 -1.81 0.38
N ASP A 15 -2.27 -2.93 0.78
CA ASP A 15 -2.93 -4.25 0.73
C ASP A 15 -4.25 -4.30 1.53
N ARG A 16 -4.23 -3.75 2.75
CA ARG A 16 -5.46 -3.64 3.57
C ARG A 16 -6.53 -2.79 2.90
N ARG A 17 -6.14 -1.68 2.26
CA ARG A 17 -7.09 -0.79 1.58
C ARG A 17 -7.65 -1.44 0.32
N VAL A 18 -6.82 -2.11 -0.48
CA VAL A 18 -7.28 -2.79 -1.69
C VAL A 18 -8.18 -3.99 -1.34
N THR A 19 -7.88 -4.73 -0.27
CA THR A 19 -8.76 -5.81 0.21
C THR A 19 -10.15 -5.27 0.53
N ALA A 20 -10.26 -4.18 1.28
CA ALA A 20 -11.55 -3.56 1.59
C ALA A 20 -12.28 -3.03 0.33
N LEU A 21 -11.54 -2.51 -0.66
CA LEU A 21 -12.12 -2.07 -1.93
C LEU A 21 -12.66 -3.25 -2.75
N ARG A 22 -11.98 -4.39 -2.76
CA ARG A 22 -12.45 -5.62 -3.41
C ARG A 22 -13.72 -6.15 -2.76
N GLU A 23 -13.80 -6.14 -1.44
CA GLU A 23 -15.02 -6.51 -0.70
C GLU A 23 -16.18 -5.56 -1.02
N ALA A 24 -15.93 -4.26 -1.09
CA ALA A 24 -16.94 -3.27 -1.45
C ALA A 24 -17.39 -3.40 -2.92
N HIS A 25 -16.45 -3.68 -3.84
CA HIS A 25 -16.75 -3.91 -5.25
C HIS A 25 -17.61 -5.16 -5.46
N ALA A 26 -17.36 -6.23 -4.68
CA ALA A 26 -18.20 -7.43 -4.67
C ALA A 26 -19.64 -7.18 -4.20
N ALA A 27 -19.90 -6.09 -3.48
CA ALA A 27 -21.25 -5.71 -3.05
C ALA A 27 -22.12 -5.16 -4.20
N GLY A 28 -21.52 -4.84 -5.35
CA GLY A 28 -22.21 -4.45 -6.58
C GLY A 28 -22.42 -2.94 -6.77
N ARG A 29 -22.50 -2.54 -8.04
CA ARG A 29 -22.58 -1.13 -8.46
C ARG A 29 -23.82 -0.43 -7.92
N ASP A 30 -24.99 -1.07 -8.03
CA ASP A 30 -26.26 -0.47 -7.63
C ASP A 30 -26.25 -0.11 -6.14
N ARG A 31 -25.76 -1.04 -5.31
CA ARG A 31 -25.60 -0.82 -3.88
C ARG A 31 -24.64 0.32 -3.57
N PHE A 32 -23.52 0.43 -4.28
CA PHE A 32 -22.58 1.54 -4.11
C PHE A 32 -23.20 2.91 -4.47
N LEU A 33 -24.06 2.97 -5.49
CA LEU A 33 -24.71 4.22 -5.90
C LEU A 33 -25.76 4.68 -4.87
N GLU A 34 -26.47 3.73 -4.25
CA GLU A 34 -27.56 3.99 -3.31
C GLU A 34 -27.09 4.19 -1.85
N ASP A 35 -26.07 3.45 -1.41
CA ASP A 35 -25.59 3.46 -0.02
C ASP A 35 -24.50 4.51 0.20
N VAL A 36 -24.88 5.61 0.87
CA VAL A 36 -23.99 6.74 1.19
C VAL A 36 -22.81 6.32 2.06
N LEU A 37 -22.99 5.37 2.97
CA LEU A 37 -21.92 4.92 3.86
C LEU A 37 -20.93 4.03 3.11
N LEU A 38 -21.44 3.12 2.28
CA LEU A 38 -20.59 2.31 1.40
C LEU A 38 -19.78 3.21 0.46
N ARG A 39 -20.43 4.20 -0.17
CA ARG A 39 -19.75 5.15 -1.04
C ARG A 39 -18.65 5.92 -0.31
N ALA A 40 -18.94 6.49 0.85
CA ALA A 40 -17.95 7.20 1.66
C ALA A 40 -16.78 6.29 2.08
N ALA A 41 -17.06 5.02 2.40
CA ALA A 41 -16.02 4.04 2.70
C ALA A 41 -15.15 3.78 1.47
N VAL A 42 -15.74 3.50 0.31
CA VAL A 42 -15.02 3.27 -0.94
C VAL A 42 -14.13 4.46 -1.30
N GLU A 43 -14.67 5.68 -1.31
CA GLU A 43 -13.91 6.90 -1.61
C GLU A 43 -12.71 7.05 -0.68
N ARG A 44 -12.91 6.82 0.63
CA ARG A 44 -11.84 6.90 1.63
C ARG A 44 -10.79 5.82 1.45
N HIS A 45 -11.20 4.57 1.21
CA HIS A 45 -10.28 3.46 1.00
C HIS A 45 -9.48 3.66 -0.28
N LEU A 46 -10.10 4.16 -1.35
CA LEU A 46 -9.46 4.46 -2.63
C LEU A 46 -8.44 5.58 -2.50
N GLN A 47 -8.80 6.68 -1.83
CA GLN A 47 -7.88 7.76 -1.50
C GLN A 47 -6.65 7.24 -0.75
N LEU A 48 -6.85 6.42 0.30
CA LEU A 48 -5.78 5.89 1.12
C LEU A 48 -4.91 4.88 0.38
N ALA A 49 -5.49 4.03 -0.47
CA ALA A 49 -4.74 3.12 -1.33
C ALA A 49 -3.81 3.89 -2.28
N LEU A 50 -4.36 4.88 -2.99
CA LEU A 50 -3.57 5.72 -3.91
C LEU A 50 -2.47 6.49 -3.18
N GLN A 51 -2.76 7.02 -1.99
CA GLN A 51 -1.77 7.70 -1.16
C GLN A 51 -0.64 6.75 -0.73
N ALA A 52 -0.98 5.55 -0.24
CA ALA A 52 0.01 4.55 0.18
C ALA A 52 0.90 4.11 -0.98
N ALA A 53 0.34 3.93 -2.18
CA ALA A 53 1.09 3.62 -3.40
C ALA A 53 2.06 4.75 -3.79
N ILE A 54 1.60 6.00 -3.75
CA ILE A 54 2.44 7.19 -4.02
C ILE A 54 3.58 7.28 -3.00
N ASP A 55 3.28 7.13 -1.70
CA ASP A 55 4.29 7.25 -0.65
C ASP A 55 5.31 6.11 -0.69
N ALA A 56 4.89 4.90 -1.05
CA ALA A 56 5.79 3.77 -1.28
C ALA A 56 6.72 4.06 -2.47
N ALA A 57 6.16 4.50 -3.59
CA ALA A 57 6.92 4.81 -4.80
C ALA A 57 7.90 5.97 -4.58
N ALA A 58 7.47 7.05 -3.92
CA ALA A 58 8.29 8.22 -3.65
C ALA A 58 9.46 7.88 -2.71
N HIS A 59 9.22 7.01 -1.74
CA HIS A 59 10.26 6.51 -0.83
C HIS A 59 11.33 5.70 -1.55
N VAL A 60 10.92 4.82 -2.48
CA VAL A 60 11.89 4.09 -3.33
C VAL A 60 12.69 5.08 -4.18
N VAL A 61 12.03 6.05 -4.80
CA VAL A 61 12.71 7.05 -5.63
C VAL A 61 13.74 7.85 -4.84
N ALA A 62 13.36 8.38 -3.68
CA ALA A 62 14.23 9.22 -2.86
C ALA A 62 15.47 8.50 -2.31
N GLU A 63 15.41 7.17 -2.16
CA GLU A 63 16.43 6.38 -1.47
C GLU A 63 17.36 5.61 -2.42
N GLU A 64 16.87 5.22 -3.60
CA GLU A 64 17.61 4.41 -4.56
C GLU A 64 18.07 5.19 -5.80
N TYR A 65 17.45 6.34 -6.10
CA TYR A 65 17.71 7.08 -7.34
C TYR A 65 18.11 8.54 -7.06
N PRO A 66 18.97 9.14 -7.90
CA PRO A 66 19.38 10.54 -7.76
C PRO A 66 18.30 11.52 -8.24
N ASP A 67 17.24 11.02 -8.88
CA ASP A 67 16.15 11.82 -9.42
C ASP A 67 15.35 12.55 -8.33
N SER A 68 14.96 13.80 -8.60
CA SER A 68 14.12 14.61 -7.71
C SER A 68 12.76 14.87 -8.36
N PRO A 69 11.72 14.05 -8.05
CA PRO A 69 10.40 14.24 -8.64
C PRO A 69 9.76 15.55 -8.15
N SER A 70 9.21 16.31 -9.10
CA SER A 70 8.44 17.53 -8.89
C SER A 70 6.94 17.27 -8.73
N THR A 71 6.46 16.10 -9.18
CA THR A 71 5.05 15.69 -9.09
C THR A 71 4.92 14.21 -8.71
N TYR A 72 3.76 13.82 -8.16
CA TYR A 72 3.49 12.41 -7.88
C TYR A 72 3.45 11.53 -9.13
N ARG A 73 3.08 12.08 -10.29
CA ARG A 73 3.13 11.35 -11.56
C ARG A 73 4.57 11.00 -11.92
N GLU A 74 5.47 11.97 -11.78
CA GLU A 74 6.89 11.82 -12.11
C GLU A 74 7.57 10.73 -11.26
N VAL A 75 7.11 10.50 -10.03
CA VAL A 75 7.57 9.38 -9.20
C VAL A 75 7.44 8.03 -9.94
N PHE A 76 6.28 7.76 -10.53
CA PHE A 76 6.05 6.50 -11.25
C PHE A 76 6.83 6.45 -12.58
N GLU A 77 6.98 7.59 -13.26
CA GLU A 77 7.79 7.70 -14.49
C GLU A 77 9.28 7.41 -14.23
N ILE A 78 9.81 7.88 -13.10
CA ILE A 78 11.19 7.58 -12.66
C ILE A 78 11.34 6.07 -12.41
N LEU A 79 10.40 5.45 -11.68
CA LEU A 79 10.43 4.01 -11.45
C LEU A 79 10.39 3.20 -12.75
N ALA A 80 9.62 3.64 -13.76
CA ALA A 80 9.63 2.99 -15.07
C ALA A 80 10.96 3.16 -15.81
N ARG A 81 11.56 4.36 -15.76
CA ARG A 81 12.85 4.65 -16.40
C ARG A 81 13.98 3.77 -15.86
N HIS A 82 13.94 3.47 -14.56
CA HIS A 82 14.90 2.60 -13.88
C HIS A 82 14.51 1.11 -13.93
N GLY A 83 13.46 0.74 -14.66
CA GLY A 83 13.04 -0.66 -14.85
C GLY A 83 12.38 -1.31 -13.64
N VAL A 84 11.96 -0.53 -12.65
CA VAL A 84 11.23 -1.03 -11.46
C VAL A 84 9.76 -1.30 -11.80
N LEU A 85 9.18 -0.48 -12.68
CA LEU A 85 7.80 -0.63 -13.16
C LEU A 85 7.76 -0.76 -14.68
N GLU A 86 6.81 -1.56 -15.16
CA GLU A 86 6.46 -1.56 -16.57
C GLU A 86 5.95 -0.18 -16.98
N PRO A 87 6.35 0.35 -18.16
CA PRO A 87 5.95 1.70 -18.60
C PRO A 87 4.43 1.91 -18.62
N ASP A 88 3.68 0.90 -19.05
CA ASP A 88 2.22 0.96 -19.09
C ASP A 88 1.60 1.04 -17.69
N LEU A 89 2.13 0.27 -16.74
CA LEU A 89 1.67 0.29 -15.35
C LEU A 89 2.01 1.64 -14.70
N ALA A 90 3.23 2.16 -14.91
CA ALA A 90 3.61 3.47 -14.41
C ALA A 90 2.73 4.59 -14.99
N ALA A 91 2.38 4.52 -16.27
CA ALA A 91 1.47 5.48 -16.89
C ALA A 91 0.05 5.41 -16.29
N ARG A 92 -0.46 4.20 -15.99
CA ARG A 92 -1.76 4.01 -15.32
C ARG A 92 -1.74 4.57 -13.89
N LEU A 93 -0.75 4.19 -13.07
CA LEU A 93 -0.58 4.70 -11.71
C LEU A 93 -0.38 6.22 -11.69
N GLY A 94 0.38 6.76 -12.65
CA GLY A 94 0.58 8.19 -12.85
C GLY A 94 -0.71 8.95 -13.17
N ARG A 95 -1.67 8.34 -13.90
CA ARG A 95 -3.02 8.91 -14.09
C ARG A 95 -3.85 8.83 -12.82
N ALA A 96 -3.76 7.73 -12.07
CA ALA A 96 -4.50 7.52 -10.83
C ALA A 96 -4.14 8.53 -9.71
N THR A 97 -2.97 9.18 -9.77
CA THR A 97 -2.64 10.32 -8.90
C THR A 97 -3.65 11.48 -9.02
N GLY A 98 -4.22 11.68 -10.21
CA GLY A 98 -5.25 12.70 -10.45
C GLY A 98 -6.56 12.37 -9.73
N LEU A 99 -6.93 11.09 -9.68
CA LEU A 99 -8.11 10.63 -8.95
C LEU A 99 -7.98 10.88 -7.44
N ARG A 100 -6.80 10.61 -6.86
CA ARG A 100 -6.50 10.96 -5.46
C ARG A 100 -6.69 12.46 -5.21
N ASN A 101 -6.24 13.31 -6.13
CA ASN A 101 -6.41 14.76 -5.98
C ASN A 101 -7.87 15.20 -6.09
N LEU A 102 -8.65 14.58 -7.00
CA LEU A 102 -10.09 14.82 -7.13
C LEU A 102 -10.82 14.45 -5.83
N LEU A 103 -10.54 13.28 -5.25
CA LEU A 103 -11.15 12.80 -4.00
C LEU A 103 -10.88 13.71 -2.78
N VAL A 104 -9.79 14.48 -2.79
CA VAL A 104 -9.40 15.34 -1.67
C VAL A 104 -9.78 16.80 -1.90
N HIS A 105 -9.45 17.35 -3.07
CA HIS A 105 -9.54 18.78 -3.35
C HIS A 105 -10.73 19.13 -4.26
N GLY A 106 -11.16 18.20 -5.11
CA GLY A 106 -12.29 18.38 -6.03
C GLY A 106 -13.53 17.62 -5.60
N TYR A 107 -13.77 17.46 -4.29
CA TYR A 107 -14.85 16.63 -3.76
C TYR A 107 -16.26 17.03 -4.24
N LEU A 108 -16.45 18.29 -4.68
CA LEU A 108 -17.71 18.76 -5.29
C LEU A 108 -17.93 18.23 -6.70
N GLU A 109 -16.87 17.78 -7.37
CA GLU A 109 -16.86 17.31 -8.76
C GLU A 109 -16.75 15.77 -8.85
N VAL A 110 -16.75 15.08 -7.70
CA VAL A 110 -16.68 13.62 -7.64
C VAL A 110 -18.00 13.03 -8.15
N ASP A 111 -17.91 12.33 -9.28
CA ASP A 111 -19.00 11.53 -9.83
C ASP A 111 -18.87 10.08 -9.32
N PRO A 112 -19.84 9.57 -8.53
CA PRO A 112 -19.83 8.20 -8.04
C PRO A 112 -19.66 7.16 -9.16
N ALA A 113 -20.26 7.36 -10.33
CA ALA A 113 -20.14 6.42 -11.44
C ALA A 113 -18.67 6.28 -11.90
N ARG A 114 -17.94 7.39 -11.95
CA ARG A 114 -16.51 7.41 -12.31
C ARG A 114 -15.64 6.81 -11.21
N ILE A 115 -16.02 6.98 -9.93
CA ILE A 115 -15.34 6.28 -8.83
C ILE A 115 -15.50 4.78 -8.99
N TRP A 116 -16.71 4.31 -9.31
CA TRP A 116 -16.94 2.88 -9.53
C TRP A 116 -16.10 2.33 -10.68
N GLU A 117 -16.08 3.00 -11.83
CA GLU A 117 -15.26 2.60 -12.98
C GLU A 117 -13.77 2.50 -12.63
N SER A 118 -13.27 3.39 -11.77
CA SER A 118 -11.87 3.32 -11.31
C SER A 118 -11.58 2.10 -10.42
N LEU A 119 -12.59 1.46 -9.84
CA LEU A 119 -12.41 0.24 -9.06
C LEU A 119 -12.12 -0.99 -9.95
N ASP A 120 -12.51 -0.95 -11.22
CA ASP A 120 -12.19 -2.02 -12.17
C ASP A 120 -10.68 -2.05 -12.51
N GLU A 121 -9.96 -0.97 -12.20
CA GLU A 121 -8.51 -0.83 -12.40
C GLU A 121 -7.68 -1.16 -11.12
N LEU A 122 -8.30 -1.68 -10.05
CA LEU A 122 -7.63 -1.93 -8.76
C LEU A 122 -6.49 -2.95 -8.81
N ASP A 123 -6.51 -3.87 -9.78
CA ASP A 123 -5.48 -4.92 -9.90
C ASP A 123 -4.08 -4.34 -10.15
N ASP A 124 -3.99 -3.13 -10.70
CA ASP A 124 -2.73 -2.42 -10.87
C ASP A 124 -2.07 -2.03 -9.54
N LEU A 125 -2.87 -1.65 -8.54
CA LEU A 125 -2.38 -1.31 -7.20
C LEU A 125 -1.88 -2.55 -6.46
N VAL A 126 -2.51 -3.71 -6.69
CA VAL A 126 -2.07 -4.99 -6.14
C VAL A 126 -0.78 -5.46 -6.80
N ALA A 127 -0.67 -5.29 -8.12
CA ALA A 127 0.53 -5.67 -8.83
C ALA A 127 1.79 -4.88 -8.38
N LEU A 128 1.62 -3.69 -7.80
CA LEU A 128 2.71 -2.94 -7.14
C LEU A 128 3.10 -3.58 -5.80
N ALA A 129 2.11 -3.98 -4.99
CA ALA A 129 2.34 -4.61 -3.69
C ALA A 129 2.98 -6.00 -3.81
N GLU A 130 2.55 -6.81 -4.80
CA GLU A 130 3.03 -8.17 -5.01
C GLU A 130 4.48 -8.22 -5.51
N ARG A 131 4.86 -7.32 -6.43
CA ARG A 131 6.23 -7.31 -7.02
C ARG A 131 7.34 -6.91 -6.05
N HIS A 132 7.01 -6.32 -4.91
CA HIS A 132 7.99 -5.96 -3.87
C HIS A 132 7.99 -6.94 -2.69
N LEU A 133 7.17 -7.98 -2.74
CA LEU A 133 7.21 -9.12 -1.82
C LEU A 133 8.12 -10.26 -2.31
N ASP A 134 8.46 -10.30 -3.62
CA ASP A 134 9.33 -11.31 -4.24
C ASP A 134 10.13 -10.70 -5.42
N PRO A 135 11.49 -10.73 -5.47
CA PRO A 135 12.38 -11.54 -4.64
C PRO A 135 12.38 -11.13 -3.16
N PRO A 136 12.73 -12.06 -2.25
CA PRO A 136 12.61 -11.83 -0.81
C PRO A 136 13.37 -10.57 -0.40
N THR A 137 12.66 -9.61 0.19
CA THR A 137 13.30 -8.38 0.66
C THR A 137 14.32 -8.72 1.75
N LEU A 138 15.61 -8.60 1.43
CA LEU A 138 16.69 -8.71 2.39
C LEU A 138 16.66 -7.49 3.31
N MET A 139 16.68 -7.72 4.61
CA MET A 139 16.73 -6.67 5.63
C MET A 139 18.10 -6.72 6.32
N PRO A 140 18.74 -5.57 6.61
CA PRO A 140 19.90 -5.57 7.50
C PRO A 140 19.49 -6.16 8.86
N GLY A 141 20.13 -7.25 9.28
CA GLY A 141 19.99 -7.74 10.65
C GLY A 141 20.67 -6.77 11.60
N TYR A 142 20.19 -6.68 12.84
CA TYR A 142 20.85 -5.92 13.89
C TYR A 142 20.94 -6.74 15.17
N THR A 143 22.11 -6.70 15.80
CA THR A 143 22.33 -7.20 17.15
C THR A 143 22.90 -6.07 17.97
N HIS A 144 22.26 -5.72 19.10
CA HIS A 144 22.66 -4.58 19.93
C HIS A 144 22.83 -3.27 19.13
N LEU A 145 21.93 -3.02 18.17
CA LEU A 145 21.95 -1.86 17.27
C LEU A 145 23.17 -1.78 16.32
N GLN A 146 23.99 -2.83 16.27
CA GLN A 146 25.08 -2.96 15.30
C GLN A 146 24.62 -3.80 14.11
N ARG A 147 25.10 -3.44 12.91
CA ARG A 147 24.83 -4.20 11.68
C ARG A 147 25.28 -5.66 11.86
N ALA A 148 24.35 -6.58 11.64
CA ALA A 148 24.55 -8.02 11.65
C ALA A 148 24.28 -8.61 10.25
N GLN A 149 24.28 -9.93 10.14
CA GLN A 149 23.98 -10.60 8.88
C GLN A 149 22.58 -10.24 8.36
N PRO A 150 22.39 -10.03 7.04
CA PRO A 150 21.08 -9.80 6.45
C PRO A 150 20.12 -10.96 6.77
N VAL A 151 18.90 -10.62 7.18
CA VAL A 151 17.84 -11.59 7.43
C VAL A 151 16.71 -11.37 6.44
N LEU A 152 15.99 -12.45 6.12
CA LEU A 152 14.79 -12.36 5.31
C LEU A 152 13.71 -11.59 6.07
N PHE A 153 13.06 -10.65 5.40
CA PHE A 153 11.99 -9.88 6.02
C PHE A 153 10.85 -10.74 6.56
N SER A 154 10.46 -11.76 5.79
CA SER A 154 9.47 -12.75 6.21
C SER A 154 9.83 -13.40 7.56
N HIS A 155 11.11 -13.70 7.78
CA HIS A 155 11.61 -14.29 9.02
C HIS A 155 11.62 -13.30 10.19
N HIS A 156 11.91 -12.02 9.92
CA HIS A 156 11.83 -10.97 10.93
C HIS A 156 10.39 -10.74 11.42
N LEU A 157 9.41 -10.74 10.50
CA LEU A 157 8.00 -10.64 10.86
C LEU A 157 7.48 -11.87 11.62
N LEU A 158 7.88 -13.07 11.19
CA LEU A 158 7.52 -14.30 11.87
C LEU A 158 8.04 -14.29 13.32
N ALA A 159 9.22 -13.72 13.59
CA ALA A 159 9.73 -13.57 14.95
C ALA A 159 8.77 -12.75 15.85
N TYR A 160 8.24 -11.62 15.35
CA TYR A 160 7.23 -10.84 16.09
C TYR A 160 5.89 -11.55 16.21
N PHE A 161 5.46 -12.26 15.17
CA PHE A 161 4.26 -13.09 15.24
C PHE A 161 4.37 -14.14 16.36
N TRP A 162 5.49 -14.85 16.46
CA TRP A 162 5.74 -15.82 17.53
C TRP A 162 5.84 -15.17 18.92
N MET A 163 6.40 -13.96 19.02
CA MET A 163 6.37 -13.18 20.27
C MET A 163 4.95 -12.85 20.71
N LEU A 164 4.13 -12.32 19.80
CA LEU A 164 2.73 -11.97 20.06
C LEU A 164 1.88 -13.20 20.37
N GLN A 165 2.10 -14.32 19.68
CA GLN A 165 1.40 -15.57 19.95
C GLN A 165 1.72 -16.10 21.35
N ARG A 166 2.99 -16.00 21.78
CA ARG A 166 3.41 -16.34 23.14
C ARG A 166 2.81 -15.40 24.18
N ASP A 167 2.74 -14.10 23.89
CA ASP A 167 2.15 -13.12 24.80
C ASP A 167 0.63 -13.30 24.93
N ARG A 168 -0.06 -13.67 23.83
CA ARG A 168 -1.47 -14.11 23.88
C ARG A 168 -1.65 -15.32 24.81
N GLY A 169 -0.75 -16.30 24.73
CA GLY A 169 -0.76 -17.46 25.64
C GLY A 169 -0.59 -17.05 27.11
N ARG A 170 0.34 -16.12 27.39
CA ARG A 170 0.56 -15.58 28.75
C ARG A 170 -0.65 -14.83 29.29
N LEU A 171 -1.33 -14.04 28.46
CA LEU A 171 -2.55 -13.32 28.85
C LEU A 171 -3.71 -14.26 29.16
N ALA A 172 -3.88 -15.32 28.36
CA ALA A 172 -4.88 -16.35 28.62
C ALA A 172 -4.59 -17.12 29.92
N ASP A 173 -3.32 -17.36 30.24
CA ASP A 173 -2.91 -17.94 31.53
C ASP A 173 -3.23 -17.03 32.72
N CYS A 174 -3.05 -15.72 32.59
CA CYS A 174 -3.43 -14.76 33.64
C CYS A 174 -4.93 -14.77 33.89
N LEU A 175 -5.74 -14.76 32.83
CA LEU A 175 -7.21 -14.80 32.93
C LEU A 175 -7.73 -16.08 33.59
N ARG A 176 -7.03 -17.21 33.44
CA ARG A 176 -7.40 -18.48 34.09
C ARG A 176 -7.05 -18.55 35.58
N ARG A 177 -6.26 -17.60 36.09
CA ARG A 177 -5.76 -17.56 37.49
C ARG A 177 -6.49 -16.53 38.36
N THR A 178 -7.43 -15.77 37.80
CA THR A 178 -8.34 -14.83 38.48
C THR A 178 -9.75 -15.37 38.41
#